data_AF-A0A4Q2SW99-F1
#
_entry.id   AF-A0A4Q2SW99-F1
#
_cell.length_a   1.000
_cell.length_b   1.000
_cell.length_c   1.000
_cell.angle_alpha   90.00
_cell.angle_beta   90.00
_cell.angle_gamma   90.00
#
_symmetry.space_group_name_H-M   'P 1'
#
loop_
_entity.id
_entity.type
_entity.pdbx_description
1 polymer ?
#
loop_
_entity_poly.entity_id
_entity_poly.type
_entity_poly.pdbx_seq_one_letter_code
_entity_poly.pdbx_strand_id
1 'polypeptide(L)'
;MTRSINQIDSGDVSVFDEAVDLTDNVLDLYQWIATKSAIYPGRGTPLGLAYVALKMNGEAGEFAEHVGKAMRDDGLMAFADRVHLEPERRELLIKEVGDVLWYLSAACNELGINLSAVALTNLRKLHDRSQRDALRGSGDER
;
A
#
# COMPACT_ATOMS: atom_id res chain seq x y z
N MET A 1 -22.12 15.73 -14.95
CA MET A 1 -22.30 14.50 -14.15
C MET A 1 -21.15 14.43 -13.16
N THR A 2 -21.42 14.69 -11.88
CA THR A 2 -20.43 14.51 -10.81
C THR A 2 -20.12 13.01 -10.77
N ARG A 3 -18.91 12.61 -11.17
CA ARG A 3 -18.46 11.22 -10.97
C ARG A 3 -18.60 10.96 -9.48
N SER A 4 -19.43 9.99 -9.10
CA SER A 4 -19.47 9.51 -7.72
C SER A 4 -18.03 9.20 -7.33
N ILE A 5 -17.52 9.92 -6.32
CA ILE A 5 -16.20 9.63 -5.77
C ILE A 5 -16.33 8.21 -5.21
N ASN A 6 -15.42 7.31 -5.57
CA ASN A 6 -15.36 6.00 -4.93
C ASN A 6 -15.12 6.23 -3.43
N GLN A 7 -16.09 5.86 -2.59
CA GLN A 7 -16.04 6.06 -1.14
C GLN A 7 -16.00 4.71 -0.44
N ILE A 8 -15.15 4.60 0.60
CA ILE A 8 -15.18 3.47 1.54
C ILE A 8 -16.38 3.65 2.46
N ASP A 9 -17.24 2.63 2.55
CA ASP A 9 -18.39 2.61 3.46
C ASP A 9 -18.16 1.71 4.68
N SER A 10 -19.16 1.63 5.57
CA SER A 10 -19.07 0.81 6.78
C SER A 10 -19.05 -0.69 6.48
N GLY A 11 -19.67 -1.13 5.38
CA GLY A 11 -19.67 -2.52 4.92
C GLY A 11 -18.27 -2.98 4.51
N ASP A 12 -17.52 -2.14 3.79
CA ASP A 12 -16.12 -2.44 3.44
C ASP A 12 -15.25 -2.71 4.68
N VAL A 13 -15.42 -1.89 5.73
CA VAL A 13 -14.70 -2.04 7.00
C VAL A 13 -15.10 -3.32 7.70
N SER A 14 -16.41 -3.59 7.83
CA SER A 14 -16.92 -4.79 8.51
C SER A 14 -16.48 -6.08 7.83
N VAL A 15 -16.58 -6.16 6.50
CA VAL A 15 -16.13 -7.34 5.74
C VAL A 15 -14.65 -7.61 5.97
N PHE A 16 -13.84 -6.57 6.02
CA PHE A 16 -12.40 -6.74 6.25
C PHE A 16 -12.08 -7.09 7.71
N ASP A 17 -12.76 -6.49 8.68
CA ASP A 17 -12.61 -6.79 10.12
C ASP A 17 -12.88 -8.27 10.40
N GLU A 18 -13.99 -8.80 9.85
CA GLU A 18 -14.33 -10.23 9.94
C GLU A 18 -13.28 -11.11 9.26
N ALA A 19 -12.74 -10.68 8.11
CA ALA A 19 -11.71 -11.43 7.40
C ALA A 19 -10.35 -11.41 8.13
N VAL A 20 -10.08 -10.38 8.94
CA VAL A 20 -8.84 -10.26 9.73
C VAL A 20 -8.79 -11.29 10.86
N ASP A 21 -9.93 -11.57 11.50
CA ASP A 21 -10.03 -12.51 12.62
C ASP A 21 -9.94 -13.99 12.20
N LEU A 22 -9.97 -14.28 10.90
CA LEU A 22 -9.80 -15.63 10.37
C LEU A 22 -8.32 -16.03 10.40
N THR A 23 -8.05 -17.24 10.92
CA THR A 23 -6.70 -17.81 11.06
C THR A 23 -5.93 -17.99 9.74
N ASP A 24 -6.60 -17.83 8.59
CA ASP A 24 -6.05 -17.96 7.24
C ASP A 24 -6.06 -16.63 6.45
N ASN A 25 -6.00 -15.47 7.12
CA ASN A 25 -5.91 -14.19 6.41
C ASN A 25 -4.68 -14.14 5.48
N VAL A 26 -4.91 -13.87 4.18
CA VAL A 26 -3.89 -13.83 3.14
C VAL A 26 -2.78 -12.80 3.38
N LEU A 27 -3.09 -11.66 4.03
CA LEU A 27 -2.09 -10.63 4.32
C LEU A 27 -1.11 -11.09 5.39
N ASP A 28 -1.61 -11.72 6.44
CA ASP A 28 -0.79 -12.23 7.55
C ASP A 28 -0.03 -13.47 7.11
N LEU A 29 -0.66 -14.33 6.30
CA LEU A 29 0.01 -15.44 5.63
C LEU A 29 1.15 -14.95 4.74
N TYR A 30 0.91 -13.93 3.91
CA TYR A 30 1.95 -13.33 3.09
C TYR A 30 3.09 -12.77 3.95
N GLN A 31 2.78 -11.95 4.97
CA GLN A 31 3.78 -11.42 5.89
C GLN A 31 4.64 -12.54 6.50
N TRP A 32 4.00 -13.59 7.01
CA TRP A 32 4.68 -14.72 7.63
C TRP A 32 5.60 -15.45 6.64
N ILE A 33 5.11 -15.79 5.43
CA ILE A 33 5.91 -16.47 4.40
C ILE A 33 7.06 -15.58 3.93
N ALA A 34 6.77 -14.33 3.55
CA ALA A 34 7.72 -13.41 2.95
C ALA A 34 8.89 -13.07 3.87
N THR A 35 8.64 -13.00 5.18
CA THR A 35 9.65 -12.58 6.18
C THR A 35 10.30 -13.74 6.93
N LYS A 36 9.93 -14.99 6.62
CA LYS A 36 10.45 -16.19 7.29
C LYS A 36 11.98 -16.27 7.27
N SER A 37 12.60 -15.87 6.17
CA SER A 37 14.06 -15.86 5.97
C SER A 37 14.68 -14.46 6.09
N ALA A 38 13.96 -13.47 6.62
CA ALA A 38 14.45 -12.10 6.69
C ALA A 38 15.70 -11.99 7.57
N ILE A 39 16.81 -11.50 7.00
CA ILE A 39 18.08 -11.27 7.69
C ILE A 39 18.53 -9.85 7.40
N TYR A 40 18.69 -9.03 8.44
CA TYR A 40 19.24 -7.68 8.35
C TYR A 40 19.76 -7.21 9.72
N PRO A 41 20.65 -6.19 9.76
CA PRO A 41 21.21 -5.67 10.99
C PRO A 41 20.15 -5.16 11.97
N GLY A 42 20.30 -5.50 13.25
CA GLY A 42 19.46 -4.94 14.32
C GLY A 42 18.00 -5.39 14.32
N ARG A 43 17.64 -6.49 13.64
CA ARG A 43 16.28 -7.06 13.66
C ARG A 43 15.74 -7.19 15.09
N GLY A 44 14.51 -6.72 15.31
CA GLY A 44 13.86 -6.67 16.62
C GLY A 44 14.36 -5.54 17.53
N THR A 45 15.09 -4.56 16.99
CA THR A 45 15.62 -3.40 17.73
C THR A 45 15.35 -2.10 16.96
N PRO A 46 15.52 -0.91 17.56
CA PRO A 46 15.37 0.36 16.84
C PRO A 46 16.23 0.46 15.57
N LEU A 47 17.40 -0.21 15.54
CA LEU A 47 18.24 -0.25 14.35
C LEU A 47 17.59 -1.05 13.21
N GLY A 48 16.90 -2.15 13.50
CA GLY A 48 16.17 -2.96 12.53
C GLY A 48 15.02 -2.18 11.91
N LEU A 49 14.23 -1.49 12.73
CA LEU A 49 13.18 -0.59 12.24
C LEU A 49 13.74 0.52 11.35
N ALA A 50 14.84 1.15 11.74
CA ALA A 50 15.51 2.17 10.92
C ALA A 50 16.02 1.58 9.59
N TYR A 51 16.64 0.40 9.63
CA TYR A 51 17.13 -0.30 8.44
C TYR A 51 15.99 -0.57 7.45
N VAL A 52 14.90 -1.17 7.94
CA VAL A 52 13.71 -1.50 7.13
C VAL A 52 13.10 -0.24 6.53
N ALA A 53 12.93 0.83 7.31
CA ALA A 53 12.35 2.08 6.83
C ALA A 53 13.21 2.72 5.71
N LEU A 54 14.53 2.76 5.88
CA LEU A 54 15.44 3.33 4.88
C LEU A 54 15.45 2.50 3.59
N LYS A 55 15.50 1.17 3.71
CA LYS A 55 15.49 0.28 2.55
C LYS A 55 14.16 0.30 1.81
N MET A 56 13.03 0.32 2.53
CA MET A 56 11.70 0.52 1.94
C MET A 56 11.64 1.75 1.03
N ASN A 57 12.21 2.87 1.49
CA ASN A 57 12.23 4.10 0.71
C ASN A 57 13.15 4.00 -0.52
N GLY A 58 14.17 3.14 -0.46
CA GLY A 58 14.98 2.77 -1.63
C GLY A 58 14.12 2.11 -2.71
N GLU A 59 13.37 1.07 -2.36
CA GLU A 59 12.51 0.34 -3.31
C GLU A 59 11.39 1.24 -3.88
N ALA A 60 10.81 2.09 -3.03
CA ALA A 60 9.86 3.11 -3.49
C ALA A 60 10.51 4.13 -4.46
N GLY A 61 11.80 4.43 -4.26
CA GLY A 61 12.60 5.26 -5.16
C GLY A 61 12.86 4.57 -6.50
N GLU A 62 13.17 3.28 -6.51
CA GLU A 62 13.33 2.49 -7.75
C GLU A 62 12.02 2.42 -8.54
N PHE A 63 10.89 2.24 -7.86
CA PHE A 63 9.56 2.36 -8.48
C PHE A 63 9.39 3.72 -9.17
N ALA A 64 9.68 4.81 -8.46
CA ALA A 64 9.57 6.16 -9.00
C ALA A 64 10.53 6.40 -10.18
N GLU A 65 11.74 5.85 -10.13
CA GLU A 65 12.70 5.92 -11.24
C GLU A 65 12.16 5.21 -12.49
N HIS A 66 11.57 4.02 -12.32
CA HIS A 66 10.95 3.29 -13.43
C HIS A 66 9.73 4.02 -14.00
N VAL A 67 8.89 4.65 -13.17
CA VAL A 67 7.83 5.53 -13.66
C VAL A 67 8.41 6.69 -14.47
N GLY A 68 9.48 7.32 -13.98
CA GLY A 68 10.15 8.42 -14.68
C GLY A 68 10.74 8.00 -16.04
N LYS A 69 11.33 6.79 -16.13
CA LYS A 69 11.77 6.20 -17.40
C LYS A 69 10.58 5.94 -18.33
N ALA A 70 9.49 5.38 -17.81
CA ALA A 70 8.28 5.14 -18.60
C ALA A 70 7.68 6.44 -19.18
N MET A 71 7.73 7.54 -18.43
CA MET A 71 7.29 8.85 -18.91
C MET A 71 8.16 9.39 -20.05
N ARG A 72 9.48 9.19 -20.00
CA ARG A 72 10.41 9.73 -21.00
C ARG A 72 10.53 8.86 -22.24
N ASP A 73 10.57 7.54 -22.04
CA ASP A 73 11.03 6.59 -23.04
C ASP A 73 9.89 5.70 -23.56
N ASP A 74 8.89 5.40 -22.72
CA ASP A 74 7.85 4.38 -23.01
C ASP A 74 6.46 4.99 -23.28
N GLY A 75 6.36 6.31 -23.42
CA GLY A 75 5.10 6.98 -23.78
C GLY A 75 4.00 6.89 -22.72
N LEU A 76 4.33 6.72 -21.43
CA LEU A 76 3.35 6.58 -20.34
C LEU A 76 2.28 7.70 -20.33
N MET A 77 2.65 8.91 -20.77
CA MET A 77 1.74 10.07 -20.82
C MET A 77 0.89 10.16 -22.09
N ALA A 78 0.96 9.19 -23.01
CA ALA A 78 0.25 9.23 -24.29
C ALA A 78 -1.26 8.99 -24.15
N PHE A 79 -1.71 8.35 -23.07
CA PHE A 79 -3.12 8.02 -22.84
C PHE A 79 -3.57 8.59 -21.49
N ALA A 80 -4.57 9.49 -21.52
CA ALA A 80 -5.03 10.18 -20.31
C ALA A 80 -5.95 9.34 -19.41
N ASP A 81 -6.52 8.25 -19.94
CA ASP A 81 -7.57 7.46 -19.30
C ASP A 81 -7.06 6.14 -18.70
N ARG A 82 -5.85 5.70 -19.06
CA ARG A 82 -5.29 4.43 -18.59
C ARG A 82 -3.77 4.40 -18.65
N VAL A 83 -3.18 3.60 -17.76
CA VAL A 83 -1.75 3.28 -17.78
C VAL A 83 -1.48 2.33 -18.95
N HIS A 84 -0.61 2.75 -19.87
CA HIS A 84 -0.07 1.91 -20.94
C HIS A 84 1.44 1.83 -20.76
N LEU A 85 1.98 0.62 -20.70
CA LEU A 85 3.38 0.34 -20.42
C LEU A 85 3.86 -0.78 -21.33
N GLU A 86 5.09 -0.68 -21.81
CA GLU A 86 5.77 -1.81 -22.42
C GLU A 86 5.89 -2.98 -21.42
N PRO A 87 5.83 -4.25 -21.89
CA PRO A 87 5.84 -5.42 -21.00
C PRO A 87 7.01 -5.43 -20.00
N GLU A 88 8.21 -5.12 -20.46
CA GLU A 88 9.42 -5.09 -19.62
C GLU A 88 9.33 -4.02 -18.52
N ARG A 89 8.81 -2.84 -18.85
CA ARG A 89 8.61 -1.76 -17.88
C ARG A 89 7.59 -2.15 -16.82
N ARG A 90 6.50 -2.82 -17.24
CA ARG A 90 5.46 -3.29 -16.33
C ARG A 90 6.00 -4.30 -15.33
N GLU A 91 6.83 -5.24 -15.78
CA GLU A 91 7.45 -6.24 -14.90
C GLU A 91 8.36 -5.59 -13.85
N LEU A 92 9.19 -4.62 -14.24
CA LEU A 92 10.04 -3.87 -13.32
C LEU A 92 9.20 -3.12 -12.27
N LEU A 93 8.14 -2.41 -12.70
CA LEU A 93 7.26 -1.70 -11.76
C LEU A 93 6.56 -2.64 -10.79
N ILE A 94 6.11 -3.82 -11.25
CA ILE A 94 5.49 -4.83 -10.38
C ILE A 94 6.50 -5.37 -9.37
N LYS A 95 7.75 -5.61 -9.80
CA LYS A 95 8.84 -6.02 -8.92
C LYS A 95 9.03 -5.02 -7.79
N GLU A 96 9.16 -3.73 -8.12
CA GLU A 96 9.38 -2.70 -7.08
C GLU A 96 8.18 -2.52 -6.15
N VAL A 97 6.95 -2.67 -6.64
CA VAL A 97 5.76 -2.73 -5.77
C VAL A 97 5.83 -3.92 -4.82
N GLY A 98 6.30 -5.08 -5.30
CA GLY A 98 6.53 -6.27 -4.50
C GLY A 98 7.60 -6.06 -3.43
N ASP A 99 8.71 -5.40 -3.77
CA ASP A 99 9.80 -5.11 -2.84
C ASP A 99 9.33 -4.12 -1.75
N VAL A 100 8.52 -3.11 -2.09
CA VAL A 100 7.85 -2.25 -1.09
C VAL A 100 6.91 -3.06 -0.18
N LEU A 101 6.12 -3.98 -0.73
CA LEU A 101 5.23 -4.84 0.05
C LEU A 101 6.01 -5.76 1.01
N TRP A 102 7.18 -6.24 0.59
CA TRP A 102 8.07 -7.02 1.44
C TRP A 102 8.57 -6.19 2.63
N TYR A 103 9.07 -4.97 2.38
CA TYR A 103 9.53 -4.11 3.46
C TYR A 103 8.40 -3.62 4.37
N LEU A 104 7.18 -3.42 3.85
CA LEU A 104 5.99 -3.14 4.68
C LEU A 104 5.74 -4.30 5.65
N SER A 105 5.85 -5.54 5.16
CA SER A 105 5.71 -6.74 6.00
C SER A 105 6.83 -6.85 7.05
N ALA A 106 8.07 -6.54 6.66
CA ALA A 106 9.19 -6.50 7.60
C ALA A 106 9.00 -5.40 8.67
N ALA A 107 8.47 -4.24 8.29
CA ALA A 107 8.18 -3.15 9.23
C ALA A 107 7.09 -3.56 10.23
N CYS A 108 6.06 -4.27 9.77
CA CYS A 108 5.03 -4.83 10.65
C CYS A 108 5.63 -5.77 11.70
N ASN A 109 6.57 -6.64 11.30
CA ASN A 109 7.31 -7.49 12.25
C ASN A 109 8.12 -6.70 13.27
N GLU A 110 8.85 -5.65 12.84
CA GLU A 110 9.64 -4.80 13.74
C GLU A 110 8.74 -4.03 14.73
N LEU A 111 7.49 -3.74 14.35
CA LEU A 111 6.49 -3.10 15.20
C LEU A 111 5.66 -4.09 16.04
N GLY A 112 5.82 -5.40 15.82
CA GLY A 112 5.04 -6.43 16.50
C GLY A 112 3.55 -6.45 16.13
N ILE A 113 3.22 -6.06 14.89
CA ILE A 113 1.84 -6.00 14.39
C ILE A 113 1.67 -6.86 13.13
N ASN A 114 0.42 -7.25 12.87
CA ASN A 114 0.03 -7.94 11.66
C ASN A 114 -0.28 -6.95 10.53
N LEU A 115 0.06 -7.31 9.29
CA LEU A 115 -0.16 -6.52 8.09
C LEU A 115 -1.67 -6.31 7.84
N SER A 116 -2.49 -7.31 8.18
CA SER A 116 -3.95 -7.19 8.20
C SER A 116 -4.46 -6.08 9.12
N ALA A 117 -3.91 -5.98 10.34
CA ALA A 117 -4.28 -4.95 11.30
C ALA A 117 -3.90 -3.55 10.79
N VAL A 118 -2.78 -3.42 10.08
CA VAL A 118 -2.40 -2.16 9.39
C VAL A 118 -3.41 -1.81 8.31
N ALA A 119 -3.82 -2.79 7.49
CA ALA A 119 -4.80 -2.58 6.44
C ALA A 119 -6.17 -2.15 7.00
N LEU A 120 -6.68 -2.83 8.04
CA LEU A 120 -7.92 -2.47 8.73
C LEU A 120 -7.86 -1.05 9.32
N THR A 121 -6.74 -0.71 9.97
CA THR A 121 -6.51 0.63 10.53
C THR A 121 -6.53 1.69 9.42
N ASN A 122 -5.97 1.38 8.25
CA ASN A 122 -5.99 2.28 7.10
C ASN A 122 -7.41 2.43 6.52
N LEU A 123 -8.19 1.34 6.42
CA LEU A 123 -9.58 1.38 5.95
C LEU A 123 -10.46 2.25 6.84
N ARG A 124 -10.40 2.07 8.17
CA ARG A 124 -11.11 2.92 9.14
C ARG A 124 -10.77 4.40 8.96
N LYS A 125 -9.47 4.71 8.82
CA LYS A 125 -9.00 6.09 8.56
C LYS A 125 -9.52 6.66 7.24
N LEU A 126 -9.63 5.85 6.17
CA LEU A 126 -10.15 6.29 4.87
C LEU A 126 -11.66 6.51 4.92
N HIS A 127 -12.41 5.65 5.60
CA HIS A 127 -13.82 5.85 5.88
C HIS A 127 -14.07 7.15 6.65
N ASP A 128 -13.30 7.42 7.70
CA ASP A 128 -13.42 8.67 8.45
C ASP A 128 -13.15 9.91 7.60
N ARG A 129 -12.24 9.82 6.63
CA ARG A 129 -11.96 10.90 5.68
C ARG A 129 -13.15 11.13 4.74
N SER A 130 -13.75 10.06 4.21
CA SER A 130 -14.89 10.19 3.30
C SER A 130 -16.10 10.85 3.98
N GLN A 131 -16.37 10.50 5.23
CA GLN A 131 -17.44 11.11 6.02
C GLN A 131 -17.19 12.61 6.26
N ARG A 132 -15.97 13.00 6.63
CA ARG A 132 -15.64 14.42 6.86
C ARG A 132 -15.71 15.26 5.59
N ASP A 133 -15.27 14.73 4.46
CA ASP A 133 -15.32 15.46 3.18
C ASP A 133 -16.77 15.57 2.67
N ALA A 134 -17.62 14.57 2.93
CA ALA A 134 -19.07 14.66 2.69
C ALA A 134 -19.72 15.77 3.54
N LEU A 135 -19.36 15.87 4.82
CA LEU A 135 -19.85 16.95 5.71
C LEU A 135 -19.34 18.35 5.32
N ARG A 136 -18.20 18.45 4.63
CA ARG A 136 -17.69 19.71 4.08
C ARG A 136 -18.39 20.09 2.76
N GLY A 137 -18.74 19.11 1.94
CA GLY A 137 -19.45 19.33 0.66
C GLY A 137 -20.94 19.63 0.81
N SER A 138 -21.59 19.24 1.90
CA SER A 138 -23.01 19.53 2.18
C SER A 138 -23.27 20.96 2.70
N GLY A 139 -22.22 21.77 2.89
CA GLY A 139 -22.30 23.13 3.42
C GLY A 139 -22.51 24.24 2.38
N ASP A 140 -22.58 23.92 1.08
CA ASP A 140 -22.65 24.89 -0.02
C ASP A 140 -24.08 25.12 -0.57
N GLU A 141 -25.12 24.64 0.14
CA GLU A 141 -26.51 25.08 -0.07
C GLU A 141 -26.89 26.16 0.96
N ARG A 142 -26.38 27.39 0.76
CA ARG A 142 -26.89 28.61 1.38
C ARG A 142 -26.97 29.75 0.38
#